data_AF-A0A832HYS6-F1
#
_entry.id   AF-A0A832HYS6-F1
#
_cell.length_a   1.000
_cell.length_b   1.000
_cell.length_c   1.000
_cell.angle_alpha   90.00
_cell.angle_beta   90.00
_cell.angle_gamma   90.00
#
_symmetry.space_group_name_H-M   'P 1'
#
loop_
_entity.id
_entity.type
_entity.pdbx_description
1 polymer ?
#
loop_
_entity_poly.entity_id
_entity_poly.type
_entity_poly.pdbx_seq_one_letter_code
_entity_poly.pdbx_strand_id
1 'polypeptide(L)'
;MLYVECYPDEMLARTLSVPRRELRHERGKGNILNRLRKVSAGKGMVDEDPDAHQPQELQKYREVGRKGRLVLMQHTTNPAKQLILISPRLEEWLYERASDCGVSPKDYGLPGSADELHDTPHYEANHNFEEFLRQLQKDDEVQCLKRWIG
;
A
#
# COMPACT_ATOMS: atom_id res chain seq x y z
N MET A 1 8.59 8.61 8.40
CA MET A 1 8.80 7.15 8.37
C MET A 1 7.49 6.49 7.99
N LEU A 2 7.52 5.73 6.91
CA LEU A 2 6.44 4.87 6.43
C LEU A 2 6.78 3.42 6.77
N TYR A 3 5.84 2.72 7.40
CA TYR A 3 5.94 1.31 7.72
C TYR A 3 5.08 0.50 6.74
N VAL A 4 5.65 -0.53 6.12
CA VAL A 4 5.00 -1.35 5.09
C VAL A 4 5.02 -2.83 5.45
N GLU A 5 4.09 -3.62 4.91
CA GLU A 5 3.82 -4.99 5.33
C GLU A 5 4.65 -6.02 4.56
N CYS A 6 4.79 -5.83 3.25
CA CYS A 6 5.49 -6.72 2.33
C CYS A 6 6.52 -5.97 1.46
N TYR A 7 7.27 -6.72 0.64
CA TYR A 7 8.21 -6.13 -0.31
C TYR A 7 7.51 -5.46 -1.51
N PRO A 8 6.39 -5.99 -2.06
CA PRO A 8 5.57 -5.26 -3.02
C PRO A 8 5.13 -3.86 -2.55
N ASP A 9 4.69 -3.73 -1.29
CA ASP A 9 4.36 -2.42 -0.68
C ASP A 9 5.56 -1.48 -0.68
N GLU A 10 6.74 -2.00 -0.32
CA GLU A 10 7.99 -1.22 -0.35
C GLU A 10 8.28 -0.73 -1.78
N MET A 11 8.14 -1.61 -2.77
CA MET A 11 8.36 -1.25 -4.17
C MET A 11 7.39 -0.17 -4.66
N LEU A 12 6.10 -0.29 -4.32
CA LEU A 12 5.09 0.74 -4.59
C LEU A 12 5.49 2.07 -3.96
N ALA A 13 5.78 2.08 -2.65
CA ALA A 13 6.12 3.31 -1.94
C ALA A 13 7.39 3.98 -2.51
N ARG A 14 8.41 3.18 -2.87
CA ARG A 14 9.63 3.69 -3.51
C ARG A 14 9.35 4.30 -4.88
N THR A 15 8.52 3.63 -5.70
CA THR A 15 8.12 4.13 -7.03
C THR A 15 7.34 5.44 -6.91
N LEU A 16 6.54 5.58 -5.85
CA LEU A 16 5.83 6.79 -5.48
C LEU A 16 6.70 7.83 -4.75
N SER A 17 8.03 7.71 -4.86
CA SER A 17 9.02 8.70 -4.40
C SER A 17 9.30 8.72 -2.89
N VAL A 18 8.90 7.70 -2.12
CA VAL A 18 9.32 7.57 -0.71
C VAL A 18 10.77 7.08 -0.65
N PRO A 19 11.72 7.83 -0.05
CA PRO A 19 13.12 7.41 0.04
C PRO A 19 13.28 6.16 0.89
N ARG A 20 14.21 5.26 0.53
CA ARG A 20 14.49 4.02 1.29
C ARG A 20 14.84 4.27 2.77
N ARG A 21 15.48 5.40 3.09
CA ARG A 21 15.80 5.80 4.48
C ARG A 21 14.57 6.15 5.33
N GLU A 22 13.43 6.39 4.67
CA GLU A 22 12.15 6.74 5.29
C GLU A 22 11.14 5.59 5.24
N LEU A 23 11.57 4.41 4.76
CA LEU A 23 10.79 3.19 4.68
C LEU A 23 11.30 2.16 5.69
N ARG A 24 10.37 1.43 6.29
CA ARG A 24 10.70 0.28 7.14
C ARG A 24 9.68 -0.83 6.96
N HIS A 25 10.16 -1.98 6.49
CA HIS A 25 9.38 -3.19 6.36
C HIS A 25 9.16 -3.84 7.75
N GLU A 26 7.91 -4.05 8.16
CA GLU A 26 7.56 -4.60 9.48
C GLU A 26 6.94 -6.01 9.42
N ARG A 27 6.85 -6.66 8.24
CA ARG A 27 6.37 -8.05 8.08
C ARG A 27 5.03 -8.31 8.78
N GLY A 28 3.98 -7.64 8.33
CA GLY A 28 2.62 -7.85 8.83
C GLY A 28 1.94 -6.61 9.41
N LYS A 29 0.64 -6.48 9.17
CA LYS A 29 -0.23 -5.44 9.76
C LYS A 29 -0.09 -5.28 11.27
N GLY A 30 -0.05 -6.38 12.02
CA GLY A 30 0.07 -6.36 13.48
C GLY A 30 1.39 -5.71 13.95
N ASN A 31 2.48 -5.93 13.21
CA ASN A 31 3.78 -5.35 13.52
C ASN A 31 3.82 -3.85 13.19
N ILE A 32 3.20 -3.43 12.10
CA ILE A 32 3.02 -2.01 11.76
C ILE A 32 2.27 -1.28 12.87
N LEU A 33 1.13 -1.82 13.32
CA LEU A 33 0.36 -1.21 14.41
C LEU A 33 1.16 -1.16 15.72
N ASN A 34 1.87 -2.25 16.07
CA ASN A 34 2.74 -2.29 17.24
C ASN A 34 3.89 -1.27 17.16
N ARG A 35 4.42 -1.03 15.96
CA ARG A 35 5.47 -0.03 15.71
C ARG A 35 4.91 1.39 15.84
N LEU A 36 3.79 1.69 15.19
CA LEU A 36 3.09 2.97 15.29
C LEU A 36 2.72 3.30 16.74
N ARG A 37 2.36 2.30 17.55
CA ARG A 37 2.11 2.48 18.98
C ARG A 37 3.33 3.03 19.73
N LYS A 38 4.54 2.59 19.38
CA LYS A 38 5.80 2.92 20.08
C LYS A 38 6.46 4.23 19.65
N VAL A 39 6.12 4.77 18.48
CA VAL A 39 6.70 6.04 17.98
C VAL A 39 5.79 7.23 18.30
N SER A 40 6.32 8.45 18.23
CA SER A 40 5.54 9.68 18.42
C SER A 40 4.79 10.12 17.16
N ALA A 41 5.33 9.79 15.97
CA ALA A 41 4.75 10.08 14.67
C ALA A 41 5.16 9.02 13.63
N GLY A 42 4.33 8.80 12.61
CA GLY A 42 4.60 7.86 11.53
C GLY A 42 3.35 7.46 10.76
N LYS A 43 3.57 6.86 9.60
CA LYS A 43 2.49 6.35 8.73
C LYS A 43 2.67 4.84 8.55
N GLY A 44 1.59 4.08 8.58
CA GLY A 44 1.58 2.67 8.14
C GLY A 44 0.82 2.54 6.83
N MET A 45 1.23 1.62 5.96
CA MET A 45 0.46 1.21 4.78
C MET A 45 0.23 -0.30 4.89
N VAL A 46 -1.03 -0.71 4.78
CA VAL A 46 -1.45 -2.11 4.85
C VAL A 46 -2.52 -2.33 3.80
N ASP A 47 -2.56 -3.52 3.22
CA ASP A 47 -3.70 -3.96 2.46
C ASP A 47 -4.73 -4.66 3.36
N GLU A 48 -5.93 -4.82 2.84
CA GLU A 48 -7.03 -5.46 3.52
C GLU A 48 -7.14 -6.89 3.02
N ASP A 49 -6.49 -7.80 3.74
CA ASP A 49 -6.86 -9.21 3.66
C ASP A 49 -8.14 -9.43 4.52
N PRO A 50 -9.31 -9.69 3.89
CA PRO A 50 -10.57 -9.88 4.60
C PRO A 50 -10.56 -11.13 5.51
N ASP A 51 -9.67 -12.09 5.26
CA ASP A 51 -9.57 -13.32 6.05
C ASP A 51 -8.61 -13.18 7.24
N ALA A 52 -7.92 -12.04 7.38
CA ALA A 52 -6.95 -11.80 8.44
C ALA A 52 -7.58 -11.29 9.75
N HIS A 53 -7.08 -11.79 10.88
CA HIS A 53 -7.48 -11.33 12.21
C HIS A 53 -7.17 -9.84 12.40
N GLN A 54 -8.22 -9.02 12.59
CA GLN A 54 -8.08 -7.58 12.76
C GLN A 54 -7.55 -7.23 14.17
N PRO A 55 -6.37 -6.60 14.30
CA PRO A 55 -5.81 -6.30 15.61
C PRO A 55 -6.66 -5.25 16.36
N GLN A 56 -6.90 -5.45 17.66
CA GLN A 56 -7.64 -4.50 18.50
C GLN A 56 -7.11 -3.07 18.43
N GLU A 57 -5.80 -2.89 18.20
CA GLU A 57 -5.17 -1.57 18.05
C GLU A 57 -5.79 -0.75 16.91
N LEU A 58 -6.35 -1.40 15.87
CA LEU A 58 -7.04 -0.72 14.76
C LEU A 58 -8.25 0.09 15.23
N GLN A 59 -8.92 -0.31 16.31
CA GLN A 59 -10.05 0.41 16.90
C GLN A 59 -9.67 1.80 17.44
N LYS A 60 -8.37 2.06 17.64
CA LYS A 60 -7.85 3.37 18.04
C LYS A 60 -7.59 4.30 16.86
N TYR A 61 -7.93 3.88 15.64
CA TYR A 61 -7.85 4.70 14.45
C TYR A 61 -9.26 5.01 13.96
N ARG A 62 -9.46 6.23 13.47
CA ARG A 62 -10.70 6.66 12.81
C ARG A 62 -10.41 7.06 11.38
N GLU A 63 -11.33 6.76 10.47
CA GLU A 63 -11.28 7.25 9.10
C GLU A 63 -11.33 8.79 9.10
N VAL A 64 -10.44 9.40 8.32
CA VAL A 64 -10.37 10.86 8.10
C VAL A 64 -10.30 11.23 6.62
N GLY A 65 -10.22 10.23 5.73
CA GLY A 65 -10.24 10.43 4.30
C GLY A 65 -10.45 9.12 3.56
N ARG A 66 -11.05 9.21 2.37
CA ARG A 66 -11.30 8.08 1.47
C ARG A 66 -11.16 8.54 0.03
N LYS A 67 -10.52 7.72 -0.81
CA LYS A 67 -10.46 7.90 -2.26
C LYS A 67 -10.56 6.50 -2.87
N GLY A 68 -11.74 6.19 -3.42
CA GLY A 68 -12.06 4.85 -3.93
C GLY A 68 -11.76 3.75 -2.93
N ARG A 69 -10.77 2.91 -3.23
CA ARG A 69 -10.34 1.78 -2.43
C ARG A 69 -9.33 2.13 -1.33
N LEU A 70 -8.83 3.35 -1.31
CA LEU A 70 -7.92 3.84 -0.28
C LEU A 70 -8.67 4.48 0.88
N VAL A 71 -8.29 4.12 2.11
CA VAL A 71 -8.79 4.74 3.34
C VAL A 71 -7.63 5.31 4.15
N LEU A 72 -7.70 6.61 4.45
CA LEU A 72 -6.78 7.27 5.37
C LEU A 72 -7.39 7.29 6.76
N MET A 73 -6.68 6.68 7.71
CA MET A 73 -7.05 6.69 9.11
C MET A 73 -6.04 7.46 9.96
N GLN A 74 -6.51 8.05 11.05
CA GLN A 74 -5.70 8.73 12.05
C GLN A 74 -5.94 8.14 13.43
N HIS A 75 -4.88 8.03 14.23
CA HIS A 75 -5.00 7.61 15.61
C HIS A 75 -5.80 8.64 16.42
N THR A 76 -6.78 8.18 17.19
CA THR A 76 -7.78 9.02 17.86
C THR A 76 -7.17 10.00 18.87
N THR A 77 -6.08 9.61 19.54
CA THR A 77 -5.38 10.47 20.51
C THR A 77 -4.08 11.08 20.00
N ASN A 78 -3.60 10.70 18.81
CA ASN A 78 -2.36 11.23 18.26
C ASN A 78 -2.43 11.29 16.72
N PRO A 79 -2.94 12.39 16.14
CA PRO A 79 -3.11 12.54 14.69
C PRO A 79 -1.81 12.43 13.87
N ALA A 80 -0.63 12.55 14.49
CA ALA A 80 0.65 12.35 13.81
C ALA A 80 0.95 10.87 13.50
N LYS A 81 0.10 9.94 13.99
CA LYS A 81 0.08 8.52 13.62
C LYS A 81 -1.05 8.27 12.65
N GLN A 82 -0.70 7.83 11.45
CA GLN A 82 -1.66 7.57 10.39
C GLN A 82 -1.53 6.14 9.89
N LEU A 83 -2.62 5.62 9.35
CA LEU A 83 -2.67 4.33 8.68
C LEU A 83 -3.37 4.52 7.34
N ILE A 84 -2.76 4.05 6.26
CA ILE A 84 -3.36 3.97 4.94
C ILE A 84 -3.76 2.51 4.73
N LEU A 85 -5.05 2.27 4.47
CA LEU A 85 -5.58 0.98 4.06
C LEU A 85 -5.76 0.97 2.54
N ILE A 86 -5.32 -0.10 1.90
CA ILE A 86 -5.62 -0.44 0.51
C ILE A 86 -6.61 -1.62 0.54
N SER A 87 -7.66 -1.62 -0.27
CA SER A 87 -8.70 -2.67 -0.27
C SER A 87 -9.05 -3.12 -1.70
N PRO A 88 -9.16 -4.43 -2.00
CA PRO A 88 -8.96 -5.57 -1.13
C PRO A 88 -7.46 -5.84 -0.90
N ARG A 89 -6.75 -6.60 -1.75
CA ARG A 89 -5.29 -6.71 -1.67
C ARG A 89 -4.62 -5.71 -2.61
N LEU A 90 -3.31 -5.55 -2.42
CA LEU A 90 -2.50 -4.68 -3.26
C LEU A 90 -2.63 -5.03 -4.75
N GLU A 91 -2.57 -6.32 -5.10
CA GLU A 91 -2.59 -6.78 -6.49
C GLU A 91 -3.92 -6.49 -7.18
N GLU A 92 -5.08 -6.75 -6.55
CA GLU A 92 -6.37 -6.38 -7.17
C GLU A 92 -6.47 -4.88 -7.35
N TRP A 93 -6.06 -4.11 -6.34
CA TRP A 93 -6.08 -2.67 -6.43
C TRP A 93 -5.25 -2.17 -7.62
N LEU A 94 -4.03 -2.69 -7.80
CA LEU A 94 -3.18 -2.35 -8.95
C LEU A 94 -3.81 -2.73 -10.30
N TYR A 95 -4.46 -3.88 -10.40
CA TYR A 95 -5.13 -4.33 -11.63
C TYR A 95 -6.38 -3.50 -11.93
N GLU A 96 -7.16 -3.11 -10.91
CA GLU A 96 -8.26 -2.15 -11.06
C GLU A 96 -7.73 -0.81 -11.61
N ARG A 97 -6.64 -0.28 -11.02
CA ARG A 97 -6.02 0.98 -11.49
C ARG A 97 -5.50 0.88 -12.92
N ALA A 98 -4.92 -0.26 -13.28
CA ALA A 98 -4.42 -0.52 -14.63
C ALA A 98 -5.56 -0.51 -15.66
N SER A 99 -6.68 -1.17 -15.34
CA SER A 99 -7.89 -1.16 -16.15
C SER A 99 -8.42 0.26 -16.37
N ASP A 100 -8.55 1.05 -15.30
CA ASP A 100 -9.01 2.44 -15.38
C ASP A 100 -8.06 3.33 -16.20
N CYS A 101 -6.76 3.01 -16.21
CA CYS A 101 -5.75 3.70 -16.99
C CYS A 101 -5.60 3.22 -18.44
N GLY A 102 -6.35 2.19 -18.85
CA GLY A 102 -6.18 1.52 -20.15
C GLY A 102 -4.80 0.86 -20.31
N VAL A 103 -4.18 0.43 -19.21
CA VAL A 103 -2.87 -0.21 -19.17
C VAL A 103 -3.06 -1.72 -18.98
N SER A 104 -2.48 -2.52 -19.87
CA SER A 104 -2.49 -3.98 -19.75
C SER A 104 -1.25 -4.45 -18.99
N PRO A 105 -1.37 -5.18 -17.86
CA PRO A 105 -0.23 -5.76 -17.15
C PRO A 105 0.63 -6.67 -18.04
N LYS A 106 0.02 -7.34 -19.03
CA LYS A 106 0.72 -8.20 -19.99
C LYS A 106 1.72 -7.44 -20.87
N ASP A 107 1.51 -6.15 -21.09
CA ASP A 107 2.42 -5.31 -21.88
C ASP A 107 3.78 -5.12 -21.15
N TYR A 108 3.79 -5.39 -19.84
CA TYR A 108 4.97 -5.39 -18.96
C TYR A 108 5.42 -6.83 -18.64
N GLY A 109 4.87 -7.84 -19.31
CA GLY A 109 5.18 -9.25 -19.01
C GLY A 109 4.73 -9.70 -17.62
N LEU A 110 3.76 -9.02 -17.02
CA LEU A 110 3.10 -9.46 -15.79
C LEU A 110 1.95 -10.43 -16.10
N PRO A 111 1.52 -11.25 -15.12
CA PRO A 111 0.42 -12.18 -15.29
C PRO A 111 -0.91 -11.52 -15.67
N GLY A 112 -1.86 -12.32 -16.15
CA GLY A 112 -3.13 -11.81 -16.68
C GLY A 112 -4.13 -11.38 -15.61
N SER A 113 -3.94 -11.83 -14.37
CA SER A 113 -4.83 -11.57 -13.23
C SER A 113 -4.04 -11.19 -11.98
N ALA A 114 -4.72 -10.52 -11.05
CA ALA A 114 -4.19 -10.17 -9.74
C ALA A 114 -3.83 -11.42 -8.92
N ASP A 115 -4.65 -12.47 -8.98
CA ASP A 115 -4.39 -13.75 -8.30
C ASP A 115 -3.08 -14.39 -8.78
N GLU A 116 -2.85 -14.44 -10.09
CA GLU A 116 -1.60 -14.99 -10.63
C GLU A 116 -0.38 -14.14 -10.23
N LEU A 117 -0.53 -12.80 -10.16
CA LEU A 117 0.53 -11.94 -9.67
C LEU A 117 0.82 -12.20 -8.20
N HIS A 118 -0.21 -12.32 -7.36
CA HIS A 118 -0.10 -12.63 -5.94
C HIS A 118 0.64 -13.95 -5.70
N ASP A 119 0.37 -14.97 -6.52
CA ASP A 119 1.03 -16.27 -6.44
C ASP A 119 2.46 -16.27 -7.02
N THR A 120 2.88 -15.21 -7.72
CA THR A 120 4.21 -15.12 -8.33
C THR A 120 5.26 -14.74 -7.29
N PRO A 121 6.24 -15.62 -6.99
CA PRO A 121 7.26 -15.29 -6.00
C PRO A 121 8.15 -14.13 -6.46
N HIS A 122 8.41 -13.19 -5.55
CA HIS A 122 9.36 -12.09 -5.76
C HIS A 122 9.05 -11.20 -6.97
N TYR A 123 7.78 -11.06 -7.36
CA TYR A 123 7.40 -10.21 -8.50
C TYR A 123 7.82 -8.74 -8.30
N GLU A 124 7.96 -8.30 -7.06
CA GLU A 124 8.42 -6.95 -6.73
C GLU A 124 9.87 -6.67 -7.14
N ALA A 125 10.68 -7.70 -7.33
CA ALA A 125 12.05 -7.58 -7.81
C ALA A 125 12.14 -7.46 -9.34
N ASN A 126 11.02 -7.67 -10.05
CA ASN A 126 10.95 -7.56 -11.50
C ASN A 126 10.98 -6.08 -11.91
N HIS A 127 11.96 -5.70 -12.73
CA HIS A 127 12.04 -4.34 -13.29
C HIS A 127 10.76 -3.93 -14.04
N ASN A 128 10.10 -4.87 -14.72
CA ASN A 128 8.86 -4.57 -15.43
C ASN A 128 7.70 -4.24 -14.49
N PHE A 129 7.72 -4.75 -13.25
CA PHE A 129 6.74 -4.36 -12.24
C PHE A 129 6.94 -2.88 -11.83
N GLU A 130 8.18 -2.42 -11.69
CA GLU A 130 8.47 -1.00 -11.46
C GLU A 130 7.97 -0.11 -12.61
N GLU A 131 8.22 -0.52 -13.86
CA GLU A 131 7.73 0.21 -15.04
C GLU A 131 6.20 0.25 -15.11
N PHE A 132 5.54 -0.87 -14.78
CA PHE A 132 4.09 -0.94 -14.65
C PHE A 132 3.58 0.06 -13.60
N LEU A 133 4.18 0.10 -12.41
CA LEU A 133 3.82 1.05 -11.36
C LEU A 133 4.02 2.52 -11.78
N ARG A 134 5.08 2.83 -12.53
CA ARG A 134 5.32 4.18 -13.08
C ARG A 134 4.19 4.61 -14.01
N GLN A 135 3.64 3.69 -14.79
CA GLN A 135 2.57 3.98 -15.75
C GLN A 135 1.22 4.22 -15.07
N LEU A 136 1.02 3.65 -13.88
CA LEU A 136 -0.13 3.92 -13.05
C LEU A 136 -0.04 5.27 -12.31
N GLN A 137 1.10 5.97 -12.31
CA GLN A 137 1.20 7.26 -11.63
C GLN A 137 0.28 8.34 -12.24
N LYS A 138 -0.28 8.16 -13.43
CA LYS A 138 -1.30 9.08 -13.96
C LYS A 138 -2.67 8.90 -13.30
N ASP A 139 -2.90 7.80 -12.60
CA ASP A 139 -4.18 7.50 -11.94
C ASP A 139 -4.42 8.41 -10.73
N ASP A 140 -5.66 8.84 -10.60
CA ASP A 140 -6.13 9.78 -9.58
C ASP A 140 -6.00 9.24 -8.15
N GLU A 141 -6.22 7.94 -7.97
CA GLU A 141 -6.16 7.26 -6.69
C GLU A 141 -4.72 6.89 -6.32
N VAL A 142 -3.90 6.50 -7.29
CA VAL A 142 -2.44 6.36 -7.12
C VAL A 142 -1.80 7.70 -6.72
N GLN A 143 -2.21 8.79 -7.35
CA GLN A 143 -1.77 10.14 -6.95
C GLN A 143 -2.23 10.53 -5.55
N CYS A 144 -3.39 10.05 -5.12
CA CYS A 144 -3.85 10.20 -3.74
C CYS A 144 -2.98 9.43 -2.77
N LEU A 145 -2.65 8.17 -3.07
CA LEU A 145 -1.74 7.36 -2.26
C LEU A 145 -0.39 8.05 -2.11
N LYS A 146 0.19 8.53 -3.21
CA LYS A 146 1.45 9.29 -3.22
C LYS A 146 1.44 10.45 -2.22
N ARG A 147 0.40 11.30 -2.26
CA ARG A 147 0.24 12.42 -1.32
C ARG A 147 0.07 11.97 0.13
N TRP A 148 -0.55 10.81 0.36
CA TRP A 148 -0.76 10.31 1.72
C TRP A 148 0.51 9.70 2.31
N ILE A 149 1.35 9.03 1.53
CA ILE A 149 2.57 8.38 2.03
C ILE A 149 3.77 9.32 2.14
N GLY A 150 3.86 10.37 1.31
CA GLY A 150 4.95 11.35 1.28
C GLY A 150 4.41 12.76 1.10
#